data_AF-A0A6A5HBT0-F1
#
_entry.id   AF-A0A6A5HBT0-F1
#
_cell.length_a   1.000
_cell.length_b   1.000
_cell.length_c   1.000
_cell.angle_alpha   90.00
_cell.angle_beta   90.00
_cell.angle_gamma   90.00
#
_symmetry.space_group_name_H-M   'P 1'
#
loop_
_entity.id
_entity.type
_entity.pdbx_description
1 polymer ?
#
loop_
_entity_poly.entity_id
_entity_poly.type
_entity_poly.pdbx_seq_one_letter_code
_entity_poly.pdbx_strand_id
1 'polypeptide(L)'
;MPSRRNNNNRDNPLINRTVSDDQKCKSRCSTWLVGLAILVVCAPIDFVISEIVIHFFGNPFGFQDNVETVASVMQQVVIPSNVTDTTLSSHTTAQPDEPPAATCGKRIVGYYTEWEPRKITDKQLRKLTHLIFTNVTMNAAGEVNYHSSEQRRDFLNMKKTAKGKNLNMKVMFAIGGHLNSQYYSEVVADLEKRKTFINGIISFISRYQLDGVDLFWNWPEGEEDISNYTELIKQLRTKLTELSKSKSRKDPFLLSVVVPSGPNNFESYFKIDGFLDYVDFINIVAYDYYGPWGGRRGAIVGPNAPLYGGQRGNVDETMRYLICKTKKPNKLNMAVSFYGRYWMNVIDDSNEMWKTAELKNGEARGMFVPWKNLGREGWNKSEAMWHEETRIPYIWKPKERMFFVFENERSLKEKMDYAVNSNIGGVYMWALGADDDENTLLNLVSSTELCEGGSGDTINFICDF
;
A
#
# COMPACT_ATOMS: atom_id res chain seq x y z
N MET A 1 84.31 10.37 23.31
CA MET A 1 83.63 9.82 24.50
C MET A 1 82.42 9.01 24.02
N PRO A 2 82.31 7.74 24.44
CA PRO A 2 81.36 6.72 23.92
C PRO A 2 80.04 6.76 24.73
N SER A 3 78.98 5.97 24.55
CA SER A 3 78.89 4.53 24.22
C SER A 3 77.41 4.17 23.89
N ARG A 4 77.10 3.41 22.83
CA ARG A 4 76.81 1.94 22.80
C ARG A 4 75.56 1.52 23.61
N ARG A 5 74.71 0.56 23.21
CA ARG A 5 74.64 -0.38 22.06
C ARG A 5 73.28 -1.12 22.12
N ASN A 6 72.70 -1.40 20.95
CA ASN A 6 72.22 -2.69 20.43
C ASN A 6 71.66 -3.76 21.39
N ASN A 7 70.45 -4.26 21.10
CA ASN A 7 70.14 -5.43 20.24
C ASN A 7 68.77 -6.01 20.67
N ASN A 8 67.76 -6.05 19.80
CA ASN A 8 67.47 -7.10 18.81
C ASN A 8 66.88 -8.40 19.39
N ASN A 9 65.59 -8.60 19.03
CA ASN A 9 65.07 -9.70 18.20
C ASN A 9 64.46 -10.96 18.86
N ARG A 10 63.30 -11.34 18.26
CA ARG A 10 62.71 -12.70 18.06
C ARG A 10 62.04 -13.35 19.27
N ASP A 11 61.08 -14.25 19.12
CA ASP A 11 60.12 -14.68 18.09
C ASP A 11 59.13 -15.61 18.84
N ASN A 12 57.90 -15.73 18.32
CA ASN A 12 56.90 -16.82 18.47
C ASN A 12 57.46 -18.22 18.85
N PRO A 13 56.68 -19.22 19.38
CA PRO A 13 55.35 -19.61 18.83
C PRO A 13 54.35 -20.46 19.72
N LEU A 14 53.10 -20.60 19.22
CA LEU A 14 52.28 -21.84 19.05
C LEU A 14 51.70 -22.71 20.22
N ILE A 15 50.38 -23.01 20.07
CA ILE A 15 49.68 -24.33 20.13
C ILE A 15 48.93 -24.79 21.42
N ASN A 16 47.59 -24.79 21.28
CA ASN A 16 46.55 -25.81 21.54
C ASN A 16 46.29 -26.49 22.90
N ARG A 17 44.97 -26.58 23.15
CA ARG A 17 44.13 -27.75 23.52
C ARG A 17 43.74 -27.98 24.99
N THR A 18 42.46 -27.66 25.23
CA THR A 18 41.37 -28.53 25.77
C THR A 18 41.30 -28.94 27.24
N VAL A 19 40.05 -28.93 27.71
CA VAL A 19 39.39 -29.80 28.71
C VAL A 19 39.15 -29.21 30.11
N SER A 20 37.84 -29.10 30.39
CA SER A 20 37.06 -29.30 31.62
C SER A 20 37.35 -28.55 32.92
N ASP A 21 36.22 -28.08 33.45
CA ASP A 21 35.79 -28.23 34.84
C ASP A 21 36.44 -27.37 35.93
N ASP A 22 35.52 -26.58 36.49
CA ASP A 22 35.37 -26.39 37.93
C ASP A 22 36.23 -25.30 38.60
N GLN A 23 35.73 -24.07 38.56
CA GLN A 23 35.61 -23.26 39.80
C GLN A 23 34.82 -21.96 39.58
N LYS A 24 33.57 -21.98 40.02
CA LYS A 24 32.98 -21.02 41.00
C LYS A 24 31.45 -20.96 40.85
N CYS A 25 30.81 -22.10 41.16
CA CYS A 25 29.46 -22.12 41.69
C CYS A 25 29.51 -21.81 43.19
N LYS A 26 29.34 -20.53 43.56
CA LYS A 26 28.97 -20.10 44.92
C LYS A 26 28.20 -18.78 44.83
N SER A 27 26.92 -18.86 44.49
CA SER A 27 25.85 -18.14 45.21
C SER A 27 24.46 -18.55 44.70
N ARG A 28 23.65 -19.08 45.63
CA ARG A 28 22.17 -19.19 45.61
C ARG A 28 21.59 -20.21 44.60
N CYS A 29 21.12 -21.41 44.94
CA CYS A 29 20.49 -21.94 46.17
C CYS A 29 19.40 -21.04 46.76
N SER A 30 18.24 -21.03 46.11
CA SER A 30 16.91 -20.85 46.70
C SER A 30 15.88 -20.98 45.57
N THR A 31 14.79 -21.69 45.83
CA THR A 31 13.54 -21.80 45.03
C THR A 31 13.56 -22.66 43.76
N TRP A 32 13.82 -23.96 43.92
CA TRP A 32 13.14 -25.01 43.15
C TRP A 32 12.49 -25.97 44.17
N LEU A 33 11.27 -25.64 44.61
CA LEU A 33 10.35 -26.54 45.32
C LEU A 33 8.92 -25.96 45.46
N VAL A 34 8.47 -25.13 44.51
CA VAL A 34 7.07 -24.69 44.42
C VAL A 34 6.62 -24.82 42.98
N GLY A 35 6.57 -26.05 42.52
CA GLY A 35 6.08 -26.44 41.20
C GLY A 35 5.36 -27.76 41.30
N LEU A 36 4.38 -27.87 42.23
CA LEU A 36 3.43 -28.99 42.32
C LEU A 36 2.41 -28.76 43.46
N ALA A 37 1.65 -27.66 43.44
CA ALA A 37 0.51 -27.46 44.36
C ALA A 37 -0.48 -26.34 43.98
N ILE A 38 -0.60 -25.93 42.71
CA ILE A 38 -1.66 -25.00 42.26
C ILE A 38 -2.25 -25.52 40.94
N LEU A 39 -2.84 -26.70 41.03
CA LEU A 39 -3.89 -27.19 40.15
C LEU A 39 -4.95 -27.73 41.12
N VAL A 40 -6.20 -27.30 40.91
CA VAL A 40 -7.39 -27.49 41.78
C VAL A 40 -7.62 -26.31 42.73
N VAL A 41 -8.84 -25.76 42.64
CA VAL A 41 -9.40 -24.57 43.32
C VAL A 41 -9.11 -23.23 42.63
N CYS A 42 -9.89 -22.92 41.59
CA CYS A 42 -10.49 -21.60 41.28
C CYS A 42 -11.10 -21.60 39.87
N ALA A 43 -12.07 -22.49 39.65
CA ALA A 43 -13.15 -22.31 38.70
C ALA A 43 -14.41 -22.47 39.56
N PRO A 44 -15.02 -21.38 40.08
CA PRO A 44 -15.85 -20.48 39.26
C PRO A 44 -16.00 -19.05 39.85
N ILE A 45 -15.22 -18.05 39.41
CA ILE A 45 -15.48 -16.62 39.77
C ILE A 45 -15.13 -15.72 38.58
N ASP A 46 -15.75 -15.96 37.42
CA ASP A 46 -15.73 -15.03 36.28
C ASP A 46 -17.14 -14.78 35.70
N PHE A 47 -18.19 -15.18 36.43
CA PHE A 47 -19.59 -15.03 35.99
C PHE A 47 -20.38 -13.94 36.75
N VAL A 48 -19.73 -13.06 37.52
CA VAL A 48 -20.46 -12.04 38.33
C VAL A 48 -19.92 -10.60 38.16
N ILE A 49 -19.01 -10.34 37.22
CA ILE A 49 -18.59 -8.95 36.90
C ILE A 49 -18.93 -8.58 35.45
N SER A 50 -20.08 -9.06 34.97
CA SER A 50 -20.67 -8.67 33.67
C SER A 50 -22.06 -8.02 33.80
N GLU A 51 -22.62 -7.90 35.01
CA GLU A 51 -24.02 -7.47 35.19
C GLU A 51 -24.20 -6.10 35.89
N ILE A 52 -23.12 -5.38 36.25
CA ILE A 52 -23.24 -4.11 36.99
C ILE A 52 -22.96 -2.85 36.14
N VAL A 53 -22.72 -2.99 34.83
CA VAL A 53 -22.54 -1.81 33.93
C VAL A 53 -23.75 -1.57 33.01
N ILE A 54 -24.79 -2.42 33.05
CA ILE A 54 -26.04 -2.24 32.28
C ILE A 54 -27.15 -1.62 33.15
N HIS A 55 -26.84 -0.51 33.83
CA HIS A 55 -27.88 0.26 34.54
C HIS A 55 -27.77 1.79 34.44
N PHE A 56 -26.93 2.35 33.56
CA PHE A 56 -26.85 3.81 33.41
C PHE A 56 -26.92 4.41 32.01
N PHE A 57 -27.02 3.64 30.92
CA PHE A 57 -27.30 4.24 29.60
C PHE A 57 -28.30 3.39 28.80
N GLY A 58 -29.47 3.98 28.57
CA GLY A 58 -30.63 3.39 27.93
C GLY A 58 -30.40 3.02 26.46
N ASN A 59 -31.13 1.99 26.07
CA ASN A 59 -31.14 1.30 24.79
C ASN A 59 -32.12 2.00 23.82
N PRO A 60 -31.73 2.43 22.60
CA PRO A 60 -32.67 2.87 21.58
C PRO A 60 -32.66 1.91 20.37
N PHE A 61 -32.87 0.61 20.58
CA PHE A 61 -33.22 -0.30 19.50
C PHE A 61 -34.29 -1.28 19.98
N GLY A 62 -35.55 -0.94 19.72
CA GLY A 62 -36.68 -1.84 19.86
C GLY A 62 -36.76 -2.75 18.65
N PHE A 63 -36.53 -4.04 18.85
CA PHE A 63 -36.98 -5.10 17.96
C PHE A 63 -37.72 -6.13 18.80
N GLN A 64 -38.97 -6.40 18.41
CA GLN A 64 -39.83 -7.39 19.02
C GLN A 64 -40.07 -8.45 17.95
N ASP A 65 -39.54 -9.64 18.18
CA ASP A 65 -39.81 -10.83 17.37
C ASP A 65 -41.27 -11.26 17.55
N ASN A 66 -41.93 -11.61 16.45
CA ASN A 66 -43.12 -12.47 16.47
C ASN A 66 -43.03 -13.43 15.29
N VAL A 67 -43.01 -14.73 15.64
CA VAL A 67 -43.11 -15.87 14.74
C VAL A 67 -44.56 -16.36 14.81
N GLU A 68 -45.25 -16.49 13.68
CA GLU A 68 -46.28 -17.51 13.49
C GLU A 68 -46.62 -17.75 12.00
N THR A 69 -47.06 -18.97 11.73
CA THR A 69 -47.04 -19.74 10.48
C THR A 69 -48.42 -19.77 9.81
N VAL A 70 -48.55 -19.67 8.47
CA VAL A 70 -49.62 -20.36 7.70
C VAL A 70 -49.19 -20.64 6.24
N ALA A 71 -49.58 -21.83 5.76
CA ALA A 71 -49.29 -22.42 4.46
C ALA A 71 -50.34 -22.13 3.36
N SER A 72 -49.97 -22.53 2.13
CA SER A 72 -50.76 -22.71 0.88
C SER A 72 -51.03 -21.46 0.04
N VAL A 73 -50.61 -21.47 -1.24
CA VAL A 73 -51.39 -21.91 -2.42
C VAL A 73 -50.41 -22.11 -3.58
N MET A 74 -50.37 -23.32 -4.13
CA MET A 74 -49.78 -23.63 -5.44
C MET A 74 -50.89 -23.49 -6.49
N GLN A 75 -50.62 -22.76 -7.57
CA GLN A 75 -51.44 -22.87 -8.77
C GLN A 75 -50.56 -22.95 -10.01
N GLN A 76 -50.82 -24.01 -10.76
CA GLN A 76 -50.14 -24.48 -11.96
C GLN A 76 -50.38 -23.51 -13.13
N VAL A 77 -49.33 -23.25 -13.90
CA VAL A 77 -49.45 -22.82 -15.30
C VAL A 77 -48.77 -23.88 -16.15
N VAL A 78 -49.59 -24.62 -16.90
CA VAL A 78 -49.21 -25.56 -17.95
C VAL A 78 -49.26 -24.80 -19.27
N ILE A 79 -48.14 -24.72 -20.00
CA ILE A 79 -48.08 -24.31 -21.42
C ILE A 79 -47.06 -25.23 -22.13
N PRO A 80 -47.33 -25.66 -23.38
CA PRO A 80 -46.88 -26.95 -23.90
C PRO A 80 -45.47 -26.95 -24.48
N SER A 81 -44.84 -28.12 -24.38
CA SER A 81 -43.66 -28.55 -25.12
C SER A 81 -43.98 -28.74 -26.60
N ASN A 82 -43.30 -27.96 -27.45
CA ASN A 82 -42.84 -28.35 -28.80
C ASN A 82 -42.21 -27.14 -29.51
N VAL A 83 -40.90 -26.98 -29.44
CA VAL A 83 -40.12 -26.43 -30.57
C VAL A 83 -38.75 -27.11 -30.61
N THR A 84 -38.47 -27.61 -31.81
CA THR A 84 -37.31 -28.27 -32.39
C THR A 84 -35.93 -27.89 -31.87
N ASP A 85 -35.16 -28.94 -31.62
CA ASP A 85 -33.71 -29.03 -31.47
C ASP A 85 -33.01 -28.25 -32.59
N THR A 86 -32.44 -27.09 -32.24
CA THR A 86 -31.48 -26.38 -33.07
C THR A 86 -30.23 -26.25 -32.23
N THR A 87 -29.22 -27.04 -32.57
CA THR A 87 -27.89 -27.02 -31.97
C THR A 87 -27.26 -25.65 -32.17
N LEU A 88 -27.48 -24.74 -31.21
CA LEU A 88 -26.66 -23.55 -31.06
C LEU A 88 -25.43 -23.97 -30.27
N SER A 89 -24.31 -24.15 -30.96
CA SER A 89 -22.99 -24.23 -30.34
C SER A 89 -22.78 -22.93 -29.55
N SER A 90 -23.06 -22.96 -28.26
CA SER A 90 -22.60 -21.93 -27.34
C SER A 90 -21.09 -22.13 -27.17
N HIS A 91 -20.32 -21.53 -28.08
CA HIS A 91 -18.96 -21.16 -27.76
C HIS A 91 -19.03 -20.08 -26.68
N THR A 92 -19.19 -20.52 -25.44
CA THR A 92 -18.86 -19.71 -24.26
C THR A 92 -17.35 -19.55 -24.31
N THR A 93 -16.88 -18.53 -25.02
CA THR A 93 -15.51 -18.04 -24.86
C THR A 93 -15.35 -17.72 -23.37
N ALA A 94 -14.54 -18.51 -22.67
CA ALA A 94 -14.17 -18.23 -21.30
C ALA A 94 -13.76 -16.76 -21.22
N GLN A 95 -14.39 -16.00 -20.33
CA GLN A 95 -13.99 -14.64 -20.03
C GLN A 95 -12.47 -14.63 -19.76
N PRO A 96 -11.70 -13.64 -20.25
CA PRO A 96 -10.27 -13.60 -19.96
C PRO A 96 -10.05 -13.71 -18.45
N ASP A 97 -9.13 -14.58 -18.03
CA ASP A 97 -8.72 -14.74 -16.63
C ASP A 97 -7.95 -13.52 -16.08
N GLU A 98 -7.95 -12.40 -16.81
CA GLU A 98 -7.19 -11.17 -16.58
C GLU A 98 -8.05 -9.94 -16.89
N PRO A 99 -7.81 -8.79 -16.21
CA PRO A 99 -8.49 -7.55 -16.55
C PRO A 99 -8.09 -7.05 -17.95
N PRO A 100 -8.97 -6.35 -18.69
CA PRO A 100 -8.69 -5.85 -20.05
C PRO A 100 -7.37 -5.09 -20.18
N ALA A 101 -7.02 -4.29 -19.15
CA ALA A 101 -5.76 -3.55 -19.08
C ALA A 101 -4.50 -4.42 -19.32
N ALA A 102 -4.51 -5.69 -18.90
CA ALA A 102 -3.37 -6.59 -19.08
C ALA A 102 -3.06 -6.85 -20.57
N THR A 103 -4.08 -6.86 -21.43
CA THR A 103 -3.95 -7.21 -22.86
C THR A 103 -3.11 -6.23 -23.67
N CYS A 104 -3.02 -4.98 -23.20
CA CYS A 104 -2.23 -3.91 -23.83
C CYS A 104 -1.02 -3.48 -22.98
N GLY A 105 -0.67 -4.25 -21.93
CA GLY A 105 0.44 -3.95 -21.03
C GLY A 105 0.16 -2.84 -20.01
N LYS A 106 -1.08 -2.34 -19.93
CA LYS A 106 -1.50 -1.38 -18.91
C LYS A 106 -1.66 -2.07 -17.56
N ARG A 107 -1.59 -1.29 -16.48
CA ARG A 107 -1.59 -1.84 -15.12
C ARG A 107 -2.72 -1.30 -14.26
N ILE A 108 -3.31 -2.23 -13.52
CA ILE A 108 -4.16 -1.99 -12.35
C ILE A 108 -3.43 -2.66 -11.18
N VAL A 109 -2.88 -1.85 -10.28
CA VAL A 109 -1.99 -2.29 -9.19
C VAL A 109 -2.66 -2.13 -7.83
N GLY A 110 -3.01 -3.24 -7.20
CA GLY A 110 -3.62 -3.26 -5.88
C GLY A 110 -2.60 -3.29 -4.74
N TYR A 111 -2.55 -2.26 -3.90
CA TYR A 111 -1.82 -2.35 -2.62
C TYR A 111 -2.71 -3.02 -1.56
N TYR A 112 -2.18 -4.08 -0.95
CA TYR A 112 -2.79 -4.80 0.16
C TYR A 112 -2.04 -4.51 1.45
N THR A 113 -2.70 -3.76 2.34
CA THR A 113 -2.16 -3.30 3.61
C THR A 113 -2.51 -4.26 4.75
N GLU A 114 -1.60 -4.43 5.70
CA GLU A 114 -1.84 -5.25 6.88
C GLU A 114 -2.75 -4.61 7.95
N TRP A 115 -2.80 -3.28 8.03
CA TRP A 115 -3.58 -2.55 9.06
C TRP A 115 -5.04 -2.30 8.66
N GLU A 116 -5.41 -2.69 7.44
CA GLU A 116 -6.80 -2.80 7.01
C GLU A 116 -7.10 -4.25 6.58
N PRO A 117 -6.83 -5.26 7.44
CA PRO A 117 -6.78 -6.64 7.00
C PRO A 117 -8.19 -7.12 6.72
N ARG A 118 -8.52 -7.15 5.44
CA ARG A 118 -9.71 -7.82 4.93
C ARG A 118 -9.24 -8.97 4.07
N LYS A 119 -9.85 -10.14 4.25
CA LYS A 119 -9.53 -11.29 3.40
C LYS A 119 -9.75 -10.90 1.94
N ILE A 120 -8.66 -10.85 1.17
CA ILE A 120 -8.73 -10.58 -0.26
C ILE A 120 -9.57 -11.67 -0.94
N THR A 121 -10.41 -11.27 -1.88
CA THR A 121 -11.38 -12.15 -2.56
C THR A 121 -10.95 -12.44 -3.99
N ASP A 122 -11.41 -13.58 -4.54
CA ASP A 122 -11.17 -13.93 -5.95
C ASP A 122 -11.70 -12.86 -6.91
N LYS A 123 -12.88 -12.30 -6.60
CA LYS A 123 -13.50 -11.21 -7.37
C LYS A 123 -12.63 -9.94 -7.42
N GLN A 124 -11.89 -9.65 -6.35
CA GLN A 124 -10.93 -8.54 -6.35
C GLN A 124 -9.70 -8.88 -7.18
N LEU A 125 -9.14 -10.07 -7.00
CA LEU A 125 -7.90 -10.48 -7.67
C LEU A 125 -8.03 -10.51 -9.20
N ARG A 126 -9.16 -10.97 -9.74
CA ARG A 126 -9.42 -10.99 -11.20
C ARG A 126 -9.44 -9.62 -11.87
N LYS A 127 -9.52 -8.55 -11.09
CA LYS A 127 -9.53 -7.16 -11.57
C LYS A 127 -8.15 -6.52 -11.56
N LEU A 128 -7.14 -7.21 -11.03
CA LEU A 128 -5.81 -6.67 -10.83
C LEU A 128 -4.84 -7.30 -11.81
N THR A 129 -3.92 -6.48 -12.30
CA THR A 129 -2.73 -6.95 -13.04
C THR A 129 -1.59 -7.25 -12.08
N HIS A 130 -1.51 -6.49 -10.97
CA HIS A 130 -0.46 -6.59 -9.97
C HIS A 130 -1.09 -6.48 -8.57
N LEU A 131 -0.60 -7.28 -7.64
CA LEU A 131 -0.94 -7.23 -6.24
C LEU A 131 0.33 -7.04 -5.43
N ILE A 132 0.41 -5.97 -4.64
CA ILE A 132 1.58 -5.62 -3.84
C ILE A 132 1.21 -5.68 -2.36
N PHE A 133 1.84 -6.58 -1.61
CA PHE A 133 1.72 -6.62 -0.15
C PHE A 133 2.57 -5.53 0.50
N THR A 134 1.99 -4.70 1.38
CA THR A 134 2.68 -3.58 2.04
C THR A 134 2.53 -3.68 3.57
N ASN A 135 3.60 -3.65 4.38
CA ASN A 135 5.04 -3.60 4.04
C ASN A 135 5.83 -4.71 4.71
N VAL A 136 6.58 -5.50 3.93
CA VAL A 136 7.69 -6.27 4.51
C VAL A 136 8.73 -5.28 5.04
N THR A 137 9.44 -5.64 6.11
CA THR A 137 10.35 -4.71 6.79
C THR A 137 11.82 -5.04 6.56
N MET A 138 12.66 -4.01 6.59
CA MET A 138 14.11 -4.12 6.79
C MET A 138 14.49 -3.67 8.20
N ASN A 139 15.59 -4.19 8.73
CA ASN A 139 16.23 -3.67 9.94
C ASN A 139 17.51 -2.88 9.60
N ALA A 140 18.17 -2.31 10.62
CA ALA A 140 19.39 -1.52 10.45
C ALA A 140 20.60 -2.31 9.88
N ALA A 141 20.57 -3.65 9.92
CA ALA A 141 21.59 -4.49 9.28
C ALA A 141 21.28 -4.79 7.80
N GLY A 142 20.14 -4.31 7.29
CA GLY A 142 19.65 -4.61 5.95
C GLY A 142 18.93 -5.95 5.84
N GLU A 143 18.58 -6.63 6.93
CA GLU A 143 17.90 -7.92 6.85
C GLU A 143 16.41 -7.74 6.54
N VAL A 144 15.90 -8.50 5.57
CA VAL A 144 14.49 -8.45 5.15
C VAL A 144 13.68 -9.50 5.91
N ASN A 145 12.74 -9.05 6.74
CA ASN A 145 11.90 -9.91 7.59
C ASN A 145 10.48 -9.35 7.75
N TYR A 146 9.60 -10.19 8.31
CA TYR A 146 8.34 -9.69 8.84
C TYR A 146 8.56 -9.04 10.19
N HIS A 147 7.79 -7.98 10.49
CA HIS A 147 7.87 -7.35 11.81
C HIS A 147 7.03 -8.10 12.87
N SER A 148 6.08 -8.94 12.45
CA SER A 148 5.18 -9.68 13.35
C SER A 148 4.70 -11.01 12.76
N SER A 149 4.13 -11.86 13.61
CA SER A 149 3.54 -13.15 13.20
C SER A 149 2.23 -12.95 12.43
N GLU A 150 1.52 -11.88 12.77
CA GLU A 150 0.26 -11.40 12.21
C GLU A 150 0.48 -10.95 10.77
N GLN A 151 1.47 -10.09 10.53
CA GLN A 151 1.87 -9.69 9.19
C GLN A 151 2.21 -10.90 8.32
N ARG A 152 3.00 -11.84 8.86
CA ARG A 152 3.37 -13.06 8.15
C ARG A 152 2.12 -13.88 7.78
N ARG A 153 1.19 -14.05 8.72
CA ARG A 153 -0.07 -14.77 8.49
C ARG A 153 -0.88 -14.09 7.38
N ASP A 154 -1.01 -12.78 7.41
CA ASP A 154 -1.81 -12.02 6.45
C ASP A 154 -1.20 -12.06 5.05
N PHE A 155 0.12 -11.93 4.94
CA PHE A 155 0.86 -12.15 3.69
C PHE A 155 0.63 -13.56 3.13
N LEU A 156 0.76 -14.60 3.97
CA LEU A 156 0.58 -15.99 3.54
C LEU A 156 -0.87 -16.26 3.10
N ASN A 157 -1.86 -15.67 3.79
CA ASN A 157 -3.27 -15.77 3.42
C ASN A 157 -3.58 -15.09 2.08
N MET A 158 -3.07 -13.87 1.88
CA MET A 158 -3.18 -13.15 0.61
C MET A 158 -2.57 -13.99 -0.53
N LYS A 159 -1.34 -14.47 -0.33
CA LYS A 159 -0.63 -15.28 -1.32
C LYS A 159 -1.35 -16.60 -1.62
N LYS A 160 -1.88 -17.29 -0.60
CA LYS A 160 -2.66 -18.53 -0.78
C LYS A 160 -3.87 -18.28 -1.67
N THR A 161 -4.55 -17.15 -1.47
CA THR A 161 -5.69 -16.76 -2.30
C THR A 161 -5.27 -16.45 -3.73
N ALA A 162 -4.18 -15.70 -3.92
CA ALA A 162 -3.64 -15.36 -5.25
C ALA A 162 -3.16 -16.59 -6.06
N LYS A 163 -2.55 -17.58 -5.41
CA LYS A 163 -2.00 -18.78 -6.09
C LYS A 163 -3.03 -19.79 -6.54
N GLY A 164 -4.23 -19.81 -5.95
CA GLY A 164 -5.19 -20.90 -6.17
C GLY A 164 -5.84 -20.93 -7.56
N LYS A 165 -5.51 -20.00 -8.47
CA LYS A 165 -6.44 -19.60 -9.54
C LYS A 165 -5.86 -19.32 -10.94
N ASN A 166 -4.59 -19.64 -11.19
CA ASN A 166 -3.95 -19.47 -12.52
C ASN A 166 -4.16 -18.09 -13.16
N LEU A 167 -4.33 -17.05 -12.33
CA LEU A 167 -4.40 -15.67 -12.79
C LEU A 167 -2.99 -15.28 -13.25
N ASN A 168 -2.84 -14.68 -14.42
CA ASN A 168 -1.56 -14.08 -14.86
C ASN A 168 -1.27 -12.74 -14.14
N MET A 169 -1.89 -12.52 -12.99
CA MET A 169 -1.63 -11.41 -12.10
C MET A 169 -0.26 -11.60 -11.44
N LYS A 170 0.52 -10.52 -11.37
CA LYS A 170 1.84 -10.54 -10.73
C LYS A 170 1.72 -10.26 -9.24
N VAL A 171 2.31 -11.11 -8.40
CA VAL A 171 2.29 -10.95 -6.94
C VAL A 171 3.63 -10.45 -6.44
N MET A 172 3.66 -9.26 -5.87
CA MET A 172 4.86 -8.57 -5.39
C MET A 172 4.71 -8.21 -3.91
N PHE A 173 5.77 -7.63 -3.34
CA PHE A 173 5.77 -7.08 -1.99
C PHE A 173 6.52 -5.75 -1.98
N ALA A 174 6.07 -4.82 -1.16
CA ALA A 174 6.73 -3.57 -0.89
C ALA A 174 7.58 -3.68 0.38
N ILE A 175 8.72 -2.98 0.38
CA ILE A 175 9.57 -2.81 1.56
C ILE A 175 9.65 -1.33 1.90
N GLY A 176 9.55 -1.00 3.19
CA GLY A 176 9.63 0.37 3.68
C GLY A 176 8.25 0.95 4.00
N GLY A 177 7.89 2.02 3.30
CA GLY A 177 6.73 2.86 3.55
C GLY A 177 6.90 3.73 4.80
N HIS A 178 5.81 4.34 5.24
CA HIS A 178 5.83 5.33 6.33
C HIS A 178 6.43 4.81 7.65
N LEU A 179 6.29 3.50 7.94
CA LEU A 179 6.70 2.91 9.23
C LEU A 179 8.09 2.22 9.22
N ASN A 180 8.73 2.08 8.05
CA ASN A 180 10.00 1.37 7.93
C ASN A 180 11.05 2.09 7.07
N SER A 181 10.79 3.32 6.63
CA SER A 181 11.73 4.09 5.81
C SER A 181 12.99 4.57 6.57
N GLN A 182 12.96 4.58 7.91
CA GLN A 182 14.04 5.08 8.77
C GLN A 182 15.39 4.36 8.60
N TYR A 183 15.39 3.14 8.06
CA TYR A 183 16.62 2.36 7.88
C TYR A 183 17.27 2.55 6.51
N TYR A 184 16.57 3.13 5.53
CA TYR A 184 17.07 3.19 4.16
C TYR A 184 18.42 3.88 4.05
N SER A 185 18.55 5.11 4.56
CA SER A 185 19.79 5.92 4.43
C SER A 185 21.02 5.15 4.95
N GLU A 186 20.95 4.61 6.17
CA GLU A 186 22.03 3.83 6.77
C GLU A 186 22.34 2.54 6.00
N VAL A 187 21.30 1.81 5.56
CA VAL A 187 21.45 0.52 4.87
C VAL A 187 21.99 0.71 3.46
N VAL A 188 21.55 1.74 2.73
CA VAL A 188 21.98 1.96 1.35
C VAL A 188 23.35 2.61 1.24
N ALA A 189 23.80 3.36 2.26
CA ALA A 189 25.13 3.95 2.28
C ALA A 189 26.25 2.92 2.53
N ASP A 190 25.98 1.89 3.33
CA ASP A 190 26.96 0.85 3.66
C ASP A 190 26.95 -0.30 2.64
N LEU A 191 28.13 -0.69 2.14
CA LEU A 191 28.27 -1.72 1.11
C LEU A 191 27.78 -3.10 1.55
N GLU A 192 28.11 -3.52 2.77
CA GLU A 192 27.76 -4.85 3.27
C GLU A 192 26.30 -4.91 3.72
N LYS A 193 25.75 -3.84 4.31
CA LYS A 193 24.30 -3.74 4.61
C LYS A 193 23.48 -3.70 3.32
N ARG A 194 23.87 -2.92 2.32
CA ARG A 194 23.21 -2.87 1.01
C ARG A 194 23.20 -4.24 0.33
N LYS A 195 24.32 -4.95 0.39
CA LYS A 195 24.43 -6.34 -0.13
C LYS A 195 23.55 -7.31 0.65
N THR A 196 23.52 -7.21 1.98
CA THR A 196 22.63 -8.00 2.85
C THR A 196 21.17 -7.75 2.48
N PHE A 197 20.80 -6.49 2.26
CA PHE A 197 19.47 -6.08 1.85
C PHE A 197 19.06 -6.66 0.50
N ILE A 198 19.89 -6.48 -0.54
CA ILE A 198 19.64 -7.06 -1.86
C ILE A 198 19.49 -8.58 -1.76
N ASN A 199 20.38 -9.28 -1.05
CA ASN A 199 20.29 -10.73 -0.89
C ASN A 199 19.04 -11.18 -0.13
N GLY A 200 18.61 -10.39 0.87
CA GLY A 200 17.37 -10.58 1.60
C GLY A 200 16.16 -10.51 0.69
N ILE A 201 16.09 -9.50 -0.19
CA ILE A 201 15.04 -9.33 -1.20
C ILE A 201 14.99 -10.56 -2.13
N ILE A 202 16.13 -10.94 -2.71
CA ILE A 202 16.25 -12.10 -3.63
C ILE A 202 15.82 -13.39 -2.94
N SER A 203 16.20 -13.57 -1.68
CA SER A 203 15.83 -14.71 -0.86
C SER A 203 14.33 -14.74 -0.56
N PHE A 204 13.73 -13.58 -0.26
CA PHE A 204 12.30 -13.46 0.01
C PHE A 204 11.47 -13.78 -1.25
N ILE A 205 11.84 -13.20 -2.41
CA ILE A 205 11.24 -13.52 -3.72
C ILE A 205 11.30 -15.02 -3.98
N SER A 206 12.47 -15.64 -3.78
CA SER A 206 12.67 -17.06 -4.05
C SER A 206 11.90 -17.96 -3.10
N ARG A 207 11.95 -17.68 -1.80
CA ARG A 207 11.24 -18.44 -0.75
C ARG A 207 9.74 -18.44 -0.99
N TYR A 208 9.19 -17.30 -1.39
CA TYR A 208 7.76 -17.16 -1.58
C TYR A 208 7.31 -17.27 -3.03
N GLN A 209 8.22 -17.44 -4.00
CA GLN A 209 7.90 -17.51 -5.43
C GLN A 209 7.03 -16.32 -5.84
N LEU A 210 7.49 -15.11 -5.52
CA LEU A 210 6.87 -13.85 -5.90
C LEU A 210 7.38 -13.41 -7.27
N ASP A 211 6.68 -12.48 -7.91
CA ASP A 211 7.03 -11.96 -9.23
C ASP A 211 7.92 -10.73 -9.19
N GLY A 212 8.09 -10.10 -8.03
CA GLY A 212 8.93 -8.92 -7.91
C GLY A 212 8.89 -8.24 -6.55
N VAL A 213 9.48 -7.06 -6.50
CA VAL A 213 9.60 -6.20 -5.32
C VAL A 213 9.31 -4.75 -5.69
N ASP A 214 8.70 -4.03 -4.75
CA ASP A 214 8.46 -2.58 -4.80
C ASP A 214 9.28 -1.91 -3.70
N LEU A 215 10.15 -0.96 -4.05
CA LEU A 215 10.91 -0.21 -3.05
C LEU A 215 10.14 1.06 -2.67
N PHE A 216 9.79 1.20 -1.41
CA PHE A 216 9.00 2.32 -0.91
C PHE A 216 9.79 3.09 0.16
N TRP A 217 10.68 3.99 -0.26
CA TRP A 217 11.38 4.92 0.65
C TRP A 217 10.65 6.26 0.67
N ASN A 218 10.20 6.70 1.85
CA ASN A 218 9.58 8.01 2.08
C ASN A 218 10.44 8.88 3.04
N TRP A 219 11.36 9.74 2.58
CA TRP A 219 11.94 9.87 1.23
C TRP A 219 13.48 9.95 1.37
N PRO A 220 14.27 9.67 0.31
CA PRO A 220 15.71 9.92 0.31
C PRO A 220 16.01 11.41 0.48
N GLU A 221 16.99 11.78 1.31
CA GLU A 221 17.33 13.19 1.57
C GLU A 221 18.81 13.51 1.27
N GLY A 222 19.03 14.48 0.38
CA GLY A 222 20.37 14.91 0.00
C GLY A 222 21.02 14.05 -1.09
N GLU A 223 22.12 14.56 -1.66
CA GLU A 223 22.76 13.94 -2.83
C GLU A 223 23.30 12.53 -2.57
N GLU A 224 23.75 12.26 -1.34
CA GLU A 224 24.28 10.96 -0.95
C GLU A 224 23.19 9.88 -0.93
N ASP A 225 22.06 10.13 -0.27
CA ASP A 225 20.91 9.21 -0.26
C ASP A 225 20.41 8.93 -1.67
N ILE A 226 20.28 9.97 -2.50
CA ILE A 226 19.83 9.86 -3.90
C ILE A 226 20.78 8.98 -4.71
N SER A 227 22.08 9.20 -4.58
CA SER A 227 23.11 8.43 -5.29
C SER A 227 23.13 6.97 -4.83
N ASN A 228 23.14 6.75 -3.52
CA ASN A 228 23.15 5.41 -2.91
C ASN A 228 21.87 4.64 -3.23
N TYR A 229 20.72 5.29 -3.27
CA TYR A 229 19.46 4.67 -3.67
C TYR A 229 19.47 4.27 -5.15
N THR A 230 19.99 5.14 -6.02
CA THR A 230 20.16 4.83 -7.44
C THR A 230 21.06 3.60 -7.62
N GLU A 231 22.15 3.53 -6.87
CA GLU A 231 23.06 2.38 -6.89
C GLU A 231 22.39 1.10 -6.36
N LEU A 232 21.61 1.18 -5.28
CA LEU A 232 20.78 0.07 -4.79
C LEU A 232 19.87 -0.46 -5.93
N ILE A 233 19.15 0.41 -6.62
CA ILE A 233 18.22 0.01 -7.70
C ILE A 233 18.98 -0.71 -8.83
N LYS A 234 20.13 -0.20 -9.24
CA LYS A 234 20.98 -0.80 -10.28
C LYS A 234 21.47 -2.19 -9.90
N GLN A 235 22.00 -2.32 -8.68
CA GLN A 235 22.49 -3.61 -8.17
C GLN A 235 21.34 -4.61 -8.00
N LEU A 236 20.18 -4.15 -7.50
CA LEU A 236 19.00 -4.99 -7.36
C LEU A 236 18.47 -5.48 -8.71
N ARG A 237 18.37 -4.61 -9.73
CA ARG A 237 18.02 -5.03 -11.10
C ARG A 237 18.97 -6.09 -11.63
N THR A 238 20.28 -5.92 -11.39
CA THR A 238 21.30 -6.89 -11.83
C THR A 238 21.03 -8.26 -11.17
N LYS A 239 20.80 -8.29 -9.86
CA LYS A 239 20.47 -9.53 -9.12
C LYS A 239 19.14 -10.16 -9.54
N LEU A 240 18.12 -9.37 -9.82
CA LEU A 240 16.85 -9.88 -10.34
C LEU A 240 17.00 -10.47 -11.75
N THR A 241 17.85 -9.87 -12.58
CA THR A 241 18.17 -10.39 -13.93
C THR A 241 18.93 -11.71 -13.84
N GLU A 242 19.93 -11.80 -12.97
CA GLU A 242 20.65 -13.05 -12.67
C GLU A 242 19.70 -14.14 -12.17
N LEU A 243 18.79 -13.80 -11.24
CA LEU A 243 17.80 -14.71 -10.70
C LEU A 243 16.80 -15.20 -11.77
N SER A 244 16.40 -14.31 -12.69
CA SER A 244 15.51 -14.67 -13.80
C SER A 244 16.16 -15.70 -14.71
N LYS A 245 17.44 -15.49 -15.06
CA LYS A 245 18.25 -16.42 -15.87
C LYS A 245 18.45 -17.76 -15.16
N SER A 246 18.86 -17.75 -13.89
CA SER A 246 19.12 -18.98 -13.14
C SER A 246 17.87 -19.84 -12.95
N LYS A 247 16.69 -19.22 -12.90
CA LYS A 247 15.39 -19.92 -12.86
C LYS A 247 14.78 -20.18 -14.22
N SER A 248 15.45 -19.83 -15.32
CA SER A 248 14.92 -19.95 -16.69
C SER A 248 13.50 -19.38 -16.84
N ARG A 249 13.22 -18.25 -16.17
CA ARG A 249 11.89 -17.64 -16.23
C ARG A 249 11.63 -17.06 -17.61
N LYS A 250 10.41 -17.29 -18.11
CA LYS A 250 9.88 -16.61 -19.30
C LYS A 250 9.69 -15.11 -19.04
N ASP A 251 9.08 -14.79 -17.90
CA ASP A 251 8.85 -13.41 -17.47
C ASP A 251 9.92 -12.99 -16.44
N PRO A 252 10.67 -11.90 -16.69
CA PRO A 252 11.64 -11.36 -15.73
C PRO A 252 10.98 -11.01 -14.39
N PHE A 253 11.74 -11.06 -13.31
CA PHE A 253 11.28 -10.51 -12.04
C PHE A 253 11.14 -8.99 -12.13
N LEU A 254 10.06 -8.47 -11.53
CA LEU A 254 9.69 -7.07 -11.55
C LEU A 254 10.38 -6.29 -10.42
N LEU A 255 10.75 -5.05 -10.73
CA LEU A 255 11.21 -4.05 -9.78
C LEU A 255 10.46 -2.74 -10.04
N SER A 256 9.74 -2.28 -9.03
CA SER A 256 9.11 -0.96 -9.02
C SER A 256 9.63 -0.13 -7.85
N VAL A 257 9.41 1.18 -7.95
CA VAL A 257 9.72 2.13 -6.89
C VAL A 257 8.55 3.07 -6.67
N VAL A 258 8.33 3.48 -5.43
CA VAL A 258 7.36 4.52 -5.08
C VAL A 258 8.07 5.87 -5.09
N VAL A 259 7.46 6.87 -5.73
CA VAL A 259 7.99 8.24 -5.86
C VAL A 259 6.96 9.27 -5.40
N PRO A 260 7.38 10.42 -4.84
CA PRO A 260 6.47 11.43 -4.30
C PRO A 260 5.71 12.15 -5.42
N SER A 261 4.63 12.83 -5.03
CA SER A 261 4.04 13.89 -5.84
C SER A 261 4.99 15.07 -6.00
N GLY A 262 4.97 15.70 -7.18
CA GLY A 262 5.21 17.14 -7.30
C GLY A 262 6.33 17.56 -8.26
N PRO A 263 6.11 18.56 -9.13
CA PRO A 263 7.13 19.09 -10.03
C PRO A 263 8.25 19.88 -9.32
N ASN A 264 7.95 20.51 -8.17
CA ASN A 264 8.85 21.51 -7.58
C ASN A 264 9.99 20.94 -6.72
N ASN A 265 9.85 19.72 -6.19
CA ASN A 265 10.85 19.10 -5.31
C ASN A 265 11.20 17.66 -5.71
N PHE A 266 10.67 17.15 -6.83
CA PHE A 266 10.95 15.76 -7.25
C PHE A 266 12.46 15.50 -7.31
N GLU A 267 13.18 16.42 -7.95
CA GLU A 267 14.63 16.37 -8.14
C GLU A 267 15.44 16.54 -6.84
N SER A 268 14.79 16.94 -5.74
CA SER A 268 15.38 16.97 -4.39
C SER A 268 15.32 15.61 -3.70
N TYR A 269 14.51 14.67 -4.21
CA TYR A 269 14.34 13.33 -3.64
C TYR A 269 14.82 12.23 -4.60
N PHE A 270 14.75 12.46 -5.91
CA PHE A 270 14.99 11.45 -6.92
C PHE A 270 15.63 12.03 -8.19
N LYS A 271 16.66 11.36 -8.70
CA LYS A 271 17.19 11.58 -10.06
C LYS A 271 16.61 10.51 -10.97
N ILE A 272 15.39 10.74 -11.48
CA ILE A 272 14.62 9.72 -12.21
C ILE A 272 15.40 9.13 -13.39
N ASP A 273 16.12 9.97 -14.14
CA ASP A 273 16.95 9.56 -15.28
C ASP A 273 18.05 8.56 -14.85
N GLY A 274 18.49 8.60 -13.60
CA GLY A 274 19.53 7.73 -13.06
C GLY A 274 19.07 6.29 -12.79
N PHE A 275 17.76 6.06 -12.59
CA PHE A 275 17.23 4.74 -12.23
C PHE A 275 16.09 4.22 -13.12
N LEU A 276 15.47 5.07 -13.95
CA LEU A 276 14.28 4.72 -14.73
C LEU A 276 14.47 3.50 -15.65
N ASP A 277 15.68 3.29 -16.17
CA ASP A 277 16.00 2.14 -17.02
C ASP A 277 16.15 0.83 -16.24
N TYR A 278 16.28 0.91 -14.92
CA TYR A 278 16.46 -0.24 -14.04
C TYR A 278 15.17 -0.66 -13.34
N VAL A 279 14.07 0.09 -13.48
CA VAL A 279 12.75 -0.24 -12.94
C VAL A 279 11.78 -0.59 -14.08
N ASP A 280 10.83 -1.47 -13.81
CA ASP A 280 9.77 -1.83 -14.77
C ASP A 280 8.70 -0.73 -14.82
N PHE A 281 8.34 -0.19 -13.66
CA PHE A 281 7.43 0.93 -13.52
C PHE A 281 7.66 1.68 -12.20
N ILE A 282 7.08 2.87 -12.09
CA ILE A 282 7.08 3.68 -10.88
C ILE A 282 5.65 3.92 -10.41
N ASN A 283 5.45 3.88 -9.10
CA ASN A 283 4.17 4.16 -8.45
C ASN A 283 4.23 5.59 -7.88
N ILE A 284 3.48 6.51 -8.47
CA ILE A 284 3.54 7.94 -8.14
C ILE A 284 2.47 8.26 -7.11
N VAL A 285 2.87 8.76 -5.95
CA VAL A 285 1.98 9.15 -4.85
C VAL A 285 1.18 10.41 -5.23
N ALA A 286 0.25 10.26 -6.16
CA ALA A 286 -0.64 11.31 -6.68
C ALA A 286 -1.85 11.53 -5.75
N TYR A 287 -1.59 11.59 -4.44
CA TYR A 287 -2.51 11.92 -3.35
C TYR A 287 -1.71 12.55 -2.20
N ASP A 288 -2.36 12.90 -1.10
CA ASP A 288 -1.73 13.60 0.03
C ASP A 288 -1.11 14.95 -0.37
N TYR A 289 -1.72 15.67 -1.33
CA TYR A 289 -1.36 17.07 -1.62
C TYR A 289 -1.73 18.00 -0.46
N TYR A 290 -2.82 17.66 0.25
CA TYR A 290 -3.31 18.34 1.43
C TYR A 290 -3.65 17.30 2.53
N GLY A 291 -3.30 17.61 3.77
CA GLY A 291 -3.64 16.79 4.93
C GLY A 291 -3.49 17.54 6.26
N PRO A 292 -4.17 17.10 7.34
CA PRO A 292 -4.12 17.72 8.66
C PRO A 292 -2.82 17.37 9.41
N TRP A 293 -1.68 17.75 8.84
CA TRP A 293 -0.36 17.46 9.40
C TRP A 293 0.07 18.47 10.48
N GLY A 294 1.26 18.28 11.04
CA GLY A 294 1.88 19.26 11.94
C GLY A 294 2.24 20.58 11.24
N GLY A 295 2.12 21.69 11.97
CA GLY A 295 2.55 23.01 11.55
C GLY A 295 1.60 23.71 10.56
N ARG A 296 2.06 24.87 10.05
CA ARG A 296 1.26 25.74 9.16
C ARG A 296 0.78 25.05 7.89
N ARG A 297 1.52 24.06 7.40
CA ARG A 297 1.13 23.26 6.23
C ARG A 297 -0.12 22.42 6.49
N GLY A 298 -0.32 21.92 7.70
CA GLY A 298 -1.51 21.12 8.02
C GLY A 298 -2.76 21.96 8.26
N ALA A 299 -2.59 23.25 8.59
CA ALA A 299 -3.70 24.20 8.73
C ALA A 299 -4.40 24.48 7.40
N ILE A 300 -3.75 24.30 6.26
CA ILE A 300 -4.37 24.53 4.95
C ILE A 300 -5.27 23.34 4.63
N VAL A 301 -6.58 23.57 4.64
CA VAL A 301 -7.60 22.61 4.23
C VAL A 301 -7.63 22.55 2.71
N GLY A 302 -7.78 21.36 2.16
CA GLY A 302 -7.90 21.20 0.71
C GLY A 302 -8.08 19.74 0.30
N PRO A 303 -8.21 19.48 -1.01
CA PRO A 303 -8.50 18.16 -1.55
C PRO A 303 -7.30 17.22 -1.37
N ASN A 304 -7.55 15.95 -1.03
CA ASN A 304 -6.49 14.95 -0.87
C ASN A 304 -5.68 14.77 -2.17
N ALA A 305 -6.37 14.70 -3.30
CA ALA A 305 -5.80 14.39 -4.60
C ALA A 305 -6.51 15.17 -5.72
N PRO A 306 -6.43 16.53 -5.73
CA PRO A 306 -7.07 17.34 -6.76
C PRO A 306 -6.60 16.91 -8.15
N LEU A 307 -7.52 16.74 -9.10
CA LEU A 307 -7.12 16.46 -10.49
C LEU A 307 -6.44 17.69 -11.09
N TYR A 308 -7.02 18.87 -10.88
CA TYR A 308 -6.51 20.17 -11.32
C TYR A 308 -6.55 21.21 -10.19
N GLY A 309 -5.89 22.34 -10.41
CA GLY A 309 -5.96 23.50 -9.53
C GLY A 309 -5.23 23.32 -8.19
N GLY A 310 -5.34 24.33 -7.33
CA GLY A 310 -4.71 24.35 -6.01
C GLY A 310 -3.26 24.84 -5.99
N GLN A 311 -2.83 25.27 -4.80
CA GLN A 311 -1.54 25.94 -4.59
C GLN A 311 -0.41 25.00 -4.16
N ARG A 312 -0.72 23.73 -3.88
CA ARG A 312 0.24 22.73 -3.39
C ARG A 312 0.55 21.65 -4.42
N GLY A 313 0.22 21.92 -5.68
CA GLY A 313 0.24 20.97 -6.77
C GLY A 313 -1.04 20.17 -6.89
N ASN A 314 -1.16 19.47 -8.02
CA ASN A 314 -2.25 18.56 -8.33
C ASN A 314 -1.75 17.36 -9.14
N VAL A 315 -2.66 16.41 -9.37
CA VAL A 315 -2.40 15.19 -10.13
C VAL A 315 -1.93 15.53 -11.55
N ASP A 316 -2.61 16.45 -12.25
CA ASP A 316 -2.25 16.81 -13.62
C ASP A 316 -0.84 17.38 -13.74
N GLU A 317 -0.50 18.40 -12.94
CA GLU A 317 0.84 18.99 -12.91
C GLU A 317 1.93 17.95 -12.64
N THR A 318 1.65 17.04 -11.69
CA THR A 318 2.59 15.97 -11.32
C THR A 318 2.78 14.98 -12.46
N MET A 319 1.69 14.50 -13.04
CA MET A 319 1.75 13.50 -14.10
C MET A 319 2.31 14.09 -15.39
N ARG A 320 1.88 15.29 -15.80
CA ARG A 320 2.44 15.98 -16.98
C ARG A 320 3.94 16.22 -16.84
N TYR A 321 4.39 16.70 -15.67
CA TYR A 321 5.82 16.88 -15.40
C TYR A 321 6.59 15.57 -15.57
N LEU A 322 6.15 14.48 -14.93
CA LEU A 322 6.82 13.19 -15.01
C LEU A 322 6.77 12.58 -16.41
N ILE A 323 5.64 12.67 -17.11
CA ILE A 323 5.50 12.20 -18.50
C ILE A 323 6.50 12.91 -19.40
N CYS A 324 6.58 14.24 -19.31
CA CYS A 324 7.47 15.03 -20.15
C CYS A 324 8.94 14.90 -19.77
N LYS A 325 9.25 14.83 -18.49
CA LYS A 325 10.60 14.60 -17.97
C LYS A 325 11.14 13.24 -18.41
N THR A 326 10.34 12.19 -18.24
CA THR A 326 10.78 10.81 -18.51
C THR A 326 10.66 10.42 -19.97
N LYS A 327 9.70 11.00 -20.70
CA LYS A 327 9.26 10.57 -22.03
C LYS A 327 8.88 9.08 -22.07
N LYS A 328 8.46 8.51 -20.93
CA LYS A 328 8.09 7.10 -20.77
C LYS A 328 6.76 6.94 -20.01
N PRO A 329 5.64 7.49 -20.52
CA PRO A 329 4.34 7.40 -19.84
C PRO A 329 3.95 5.96 -19.52
N ASN A 330 4.37 4.98 -20.34
CA ASN A 330 4.11 3.55 -20.08
C ASN A 330 4.76 3.02 -18.79
N LYS A 331 5.78 3.67 -18.25
CA LYS A 331 6.39 3.29 -16.95
C LYS A 331 5.71 3.91 -15.74
N LEU A 332 4.73 4.79 -15.94
CA LEU A 332 4.13 5.57 -14.86
C LEU A 332 2.81 4.95 -14.41
N ASN A 333 2.66 4.75 -13.11
CA ASN A 333 1.36 4.44 -12.49
C ASN A 333 0.90 5.64 -11.66
N MET A 334 -0.27 6.17 -11.98
CA MET A 334 -0.91 7.24 -11.20
C MET A 334 -1.68 6.63 -10.02
N ALA A 335 -1.51 7.18 -8.83
CA ALA A 335 -2.30 6.74 -7.69
C ALA A 335 -3.77 7.16 -7.78
N VAL A 336 -4.64 6.30 -7.27
CA VAL A 336 -6.03 6.63 -6.90
C VAL A 336 -6.28 6.26 -5.44
N SER A 337 -6.87 7.16 -4.66
CA SER A 337 -7.09 6.98 -3.22
C SER A 337 -8.46 6.41 -2.93
N PHE A 338 -8.55 5.35 -2.13
CA PHE A 338 -9.81 4.75 -1.66
C PHE A 338 -10.20 5.23 -0.26
N TYR A 339 -9.82 6.46 0.07
CA TYR A 339 -10.08 7.09 1.36
C TYR A 339 -10.29 8.60 1.17
N GLY A 340 -10.88 9.24 2.19
CA GLY A 340 -10.93 10.68 2.32
C GLY A 340 -10.15 11.19 3.53
N ARG A 341 -10.06 12.51 3.68
CA ARG A 341 -9.45 13.18 4.84
C ARG A 341 -10.38 14.25 5.35
N TYR A 342 -10.51 14.38 6.67
CA TYR A 342 -11.21 15.50 7.29
C TYR A 342 -10.28 16.35 8.14
N TRP A 343 -10.69 17.60 8.28
CA TRP A 343 -10.15 18.57 9.25
C TRP A 343 -11.23 18.90 10.27
N MET A 344 -10.79 19.19 11.49
CA MET A 344 -11.60 19.75 12.57
C MET A 344 -11.15 21.16 12.89
N ASN A 345 -11.98 21.91 13.61
CA ASN A 345 -11.73 23.32 13.96
C ASN A 345 -11.49 24.19 12.73
N VAL A 346 -12.13 23.85 11.62
CA VAL A 346 -12.07 24.65 10.40
C VAL A 346 -12.71 26.01 10.68
N ILE A 347 -12.01 27.05 10.28
CA ILE A 347 -12.48 28.43 10.27
C ILE A 347 -13.02 28.65 8.86
N ASP A 348 -14.25 29.13 8.77
CA ASP A 348 -14.82 29.49 7.49
C ASP A 348 -14.24 30.82 7.01
N ASP A 349 -13.37 30.77 6.00
CA ASP A 349 -12.79 31.92 5.30
C ASP A 349 -13.40 32.09 3.90
N SER A 350 -14.55 31.42 3.64
CA SER A 350 -15.41 31.53 2.45
C SER A 350 -14.78 31.17 1.10
N ASN A 351 -13.52 30.76 1.06
CA ASN A 351 -13.06 29.94 -0.05
C ASN A 351 -13.74 28.56 0.07
N GLU A 352 -14.45 28.12 -0.97
CA GLU A 352 -15.29 26.92 -0.92
C GLU A 352 -14.46 25.67 -0.58
N MET A 353 -13.34 25.47 -1.27
CA MET A 353 -12.47 24.29 -1.13
C MET A 353 -11.26 24.55 -0.23
N TRP A 354 -10.60 25.70 -0.35
CA TRP A 354 -9.35 25.98 0.37
C TRP A 354 -9.59 26.81 1.61
N LYS A 355 -9.94 26.12 2.70
CA LYS A 355 -10.18 26.74 4.02
C LYS A 355 -8.95 26.69 4.92
N THR A 356 -9.08 27.27 6.11
CA THR A 356 -8.06 27.21 7.15
C THR A 356 -8.57 26.48 8.39
N ALA A 357 -7.79 25.55 8.93
CA ALA A 357 -8.04 24.91 10.22
C ALA A 357 -7.21 25.56 11.34
N GLU A 358 -7.83 25.79 12.50
CA GLU A 358 -7.10 26.23 13.68
C GLU A 358 -6.08 25.16 14.11
N LEU A 359 -4.84 25.59 14.31
CA LEU A 359 -3.83 24.76 14.95
C LEU A 359 -4.06 24.73 16.46
N LYS A 360 -4.07 23.53 17.05
CA LYS A 360 -4.02 23.34 18.51
C LYS A 360 -2.64 22.78 18.86
N ASN A 361 -1.90 23.50 19.70
CA ASN A 361 -0.50 23.17 20.03
C ASN A 361 0.41 23.02 18.81
N GLY A 362 0.15 23.80 17.75
CA GLY A 362 0.92 23.74 16.50
C GLY A 362 0.48 22.65 15.52
N GLU A 363 -0.56 21.88 15.82
CA GLU A 363 -1.03 20.78 14.98
C GLU A 363 -2.45 20.99 14.48
N ALA A 364 -2.69 20.66 13.21
CA ALA A 364 -4.05 20.55 12.69
C ALA A 364 -4.69 19.25 13.18
N ARG A 365 -5.99 19.28 13.46
CA ARG A 365 -6.73 18.09 13.88
C ARG A 365 -7.51 17.52 12.71
N GLY A 366 -7.47 16.21 12.56
CA GLY A 366 -8.12 15.52 11.47
C GLY A 366 -7.55 14.11 11.30
N MET A 367 -8.18 13.32 10.44
CA MET A 367 -7.74 11.96 10.15
C MET A 367 -8.14 11.55 8.72
N PHE A 368 -7.65 10.41 8.26
CA PHE A 368 -8.16 9.77 7.05
C PHE A 368 -9.34 8.86 7.40
N VAL A 369 -10.23 8.63 6.42
CA VAL A 369 -11.38 7.74 6.54
C VAL A 369 -11.45 6.85 5.30
N PRO A 370 -11.32 5.52 5.44
CA PRO A 370 -11.51 4.57 4.34
C PRO A 370 -12.90 4.71 3.69
N TRP A 371 -13.02 4.47 2.39
CA TRP A 371 -14.29 4.55 1.65
C TRP A 371 -15.42 3.71 2.29
N LYS A 372 -15.10 2.50 2.75
CA LYS A 372 -16.03 1.62 3.46
C LYS A 372 -16.53 2.18 4.80
N ASN A 373 -15.83 3.14 5.39
CA ASN A 373 -16.13 3.67 6.71
C ASN A 373 -16.90 4.99 6.69
N LEU A 374 -17.04 5.65 5.53
CA LEU A 374 -17.63 6.99 5.45
C LEU A 374 -18.95 7.11 6.23
N GLY A 375 -19.92 6.22 5.96
CA GLY A 375 -21.21 6.24 6.64
C GLY A 375 -21.12 5.97 8.14
N ARG A 376 -20.26 5.02 8.56
CA ARG A 376 -20.06 4.69 9.99
C ARG A 376 -19.39 5.83 10.77
N GLU A 377 -18.57 6.62 10.10
CA GLU A 377 -17.90 7.80 10.68
C GLU A 377 -18.71 9.09 10.50
N GLY A 378 -20.00 8.98 10.13
CA GLY A 378 -20.93 10.09 10.06
C GLY A 378 -20.80 10.94 8.80
N TRP A 379 -20.09 10.47 7.76
CA TRP A 379 -19.99 11.13 6.46
C TRP A 379 -21.05 10.58 5.51
N ASN A 380 -22.15 11.31 5.38
CA ASN A 380 -23.21 10.97 4.46
C ASN A 380 -22.83 11.41 3.04
N LYS A 381 -22.60 10.43 2.15
CA LYS A 381 -22.20 10.66 0.75
C LYS A 381 -23.20 11.55 -0.01
N SER A 382 -24.49 11.56 0.36
CA SER A 382 -25.50 12.39 -0.30
C SER A 382 -25.38 13.88 0.03
N GLU A 383 -24.64 14.24 1.07
CA GLU A 383 -24.35 15.64 1.45
C GLU A 383 -23.14 16.19 0.71
N ALA A 384 -22.49 15.38 -0.13
CA ALA A 384 -21.31 15.79 -0.86
C ALA A 384 -21.63 16.86 -1.90
N MET A 385 -20.91 17.97 -1.81
CA MET A 385 -20.85 19.00 -2.82
C MET A 385 -19.72 18.69 -3.80
N TRP A 386 -19.83 19.21 -5.02
CA TRP A 386 -18.83 19.03 -6.06
C TRP A 386 -18.04 20.31 -6.28
N HIS A 387 -16.71 20.22 -6.27
CA HIS A 387 -15.86 21.34 -6.62
C HIS A 387 -15.38 21.19 -8.07
N GLU A 388 -15.83 22.12 -8.93
CA GLU A 388 -15.68 22.00 -10.39
C GLU A 388 -14.23 22.02 -10.86
N GLU A 389 -13.38 22.89 -10.30
CA GLU A 389 -11.98 23.00 -10.72
C GLU A 389 -11.19 21.75 -10.35
N THR A 390 -11.25 21.34 -9.08
CA THR A 390 -10.41 20.24 -8.56
C THR A 390 -10.93 18.86 -8.94
N ARG A 391 -12.19 18.77 -9.38
CA ARG A 391 -12.90 17.52 -9.68
C ARG A 391 -12.98 16.58 -8.47
N ILE A 392 -13.13 17.15 -7.28
CA ILE A 392 -13.18 16.42 -6.01
C ILE A 392 -14.45 16.76 -5.24
N PRO A 393 -15.18 15.75 -4.71
CA PRO A 393 -16.29 15.99 -3.80
C PRO A 393 -15.79 16.38 -2.40
N TYR A 394 -16.61 17.17 -1.70
CA TYR A 394 -16.35 17.55 -0.32
C TYR A 394 -17.65 17.67 0.48
N ILE A 395 -17.54 17.54 1.81
CA ILE A 395 -18.63 17.76 2.75
C ILE A 395 -18.16 18.83 3.73
N TRP A 396 -18.90 19.94 3.81
CA TRP A 396 -18.67 21.01 4.78
C TRP A 396 -19.76 21.00 5.85
N LYS A 397 -19.37 20.78 7.10
CA LYS A 397 -20.23 20.78 8.29
C LYS A 397 -19.92 22.02 9.14
N PRO A 398 -20.55 23.18 8.87
CA PRO A 398 -20.15 24.45 9.49
C PRO A 398 -20.41 24.50 11.00
N LYS A 399 -21.47 23.86 11.50
CA LYS A 399 -21.80 23.84 12.94
C LYS A 399 -20.76 23.06 13.74
N GLU A 400 -20.32 21.93 13.18
CA GLU A 400 -19.30 21.04 13.74
C GLU A 400 -17.88 21.54 13.44
N ARG A 401 -17.74 22.51 12.53
CA ARG A 401 -16.46 23.01 12.02
C ARG A 401 -15.58 21.90 11.44
N MET A 402 -16.21 21.00 10.69
CA MET A 402 -15.54 19.87 10.06
C MET A 402 -15.65 19.91 8.55
N PHE A 403 -14.52 19.75 7.87
CA PHE A 403 -14.44 19.73 6.40
C PHE A 403 -13.85 18.42 5.95
N PHE A 404 -14.52 17.71 5.04
CA PHE A 404 -14.11 16.40 4.56
C PHE A 404 -13.99 16.40 3.04
N VAL A 405 -12.89 15.86 2.54
CA VAL A 405 -12.64 15.64 1.11
C VAL A 405 -12.38 14.17 0.88
N PHE A 406 -12.84 13.64 -0.25
CA PHE A 406 -12.72 12.21 -0.54
C PHE A 406 -12.81 11.95 -2.03
N GLU A 407 -12.53 10.71 -2.44
CA GLU A 407 -12.87 10.24 -3.78
C GLU A 407 -14.25 9.60 -3.76
N ASN A 408 -15.05 9.84 -4.80
CA ASN A 408 -16.26 9.07 -5.09
C ASN A 408 -16.18 8.51 -6.52
N GLU A 409 -17.23 7.85 -6.97
CA GLU A 409 -17.31 7.27 -8.30
C GLU A 409 -17.13 8.32 -9.40
N ARG A 410 -17.66 9.54 -9.20
CA ARG A 410 -17.52 10.63 -10.17
C ARG A 410 -16.08 11.10 -10.27
N SER A 411 -15.42 11.46 -9.17
CA SER A 411 -14.03 11.93 -9.19
C SER A 411 -13.06 10.84 -9.65
N LEU A 412 -13.31 9.59 -9.26
CA LEU A 412 -12.50 8.47 -9.70
C LEU A 412 -12.66 8.23 -11.20
N LYS A 413 -13.87 8.37 -11.76
CA LYS A 413 -14.08 8.33 -13.22
C LYS A 413 -13.28 9.41 -13.95
N GLU A 414 -13.31 10.66 -13.47
CA GLU A 414 -12.52 11.76 -14.07
C GLU A 414 -11.02 11.43 -14.12
N LYS A 415 -10.49 10.80 -13.05
CA LYS A 415 -9.10 10.34 -13.00
C LYS A 415 -8.81 9.17 -13.93
N MET A 416 -9.75 8.23 -14.04
CA MET A 416 -9.60 7.12 -14.95
C MET A 416 -9.63 7.59 -16.41
N ASP A 417 -10.50 8.54 -16.75
CA ASP A 417 -10.54 9.19 -18.06
C ASP A 417 -9.22 9.98 -18.31
N TYR A 418 -8.69 10.67 -17.29
CA TYR A 418 -7.37 11.30 -17.37
C TYR A 418 -6.25 10.29 -17.65
N ALA A 419 -6.26 9.13 -17.00
CA ALA A 419 -5.27 8.08 -17.19
C ALA A 419 -5.29 7.55 -18.65
N VAL A 420 -6.48 7.33 -19.19
CA VAL A 420 -6.68 6.96 -20.61
C VAL A 420 -6.12 8.06 -21.52
N ASN A 421 -6.58 9.29 -21.36
CA ASN A 421 -6.23 10.41 -22.23
C ASN A 421 -4.74 10.76 -22.21
N SER A 422 -4.08 10.57 -21.06
CA SER A 422 -2.65 10.83 -20.88
C SER A 422 -1.75 9.65 -21.27
N ASN A 423 -2.33 8.55 -21.77
CA ASN A 423 -1.64 7.31 -22.13
C ASN A 423 -0.73 6.78 -21.02
N ILE A 424 -1.08 6.99 -19.74
CA ILE A 424 -0.23 6.53 -18.63
C ILE A 424 -0.21 5.00 -18.60
N GLY A 425 0.87 4.42 -18.13
CA GLY A 425 1.03 2.98 -18.12
C GLY A 425 0.08 2.25 -17.17
N GLY A 426 -0.47 2.93 -16.17
CA GLY A 426 -1.51 2.35 -15.35
C GLY A 426 -1.89 3.20 -14.15
N VAL A 427 -2.62 2.57 -13.24
CA VAL A 427 -3.00 3.13 -11.96
C VAL A 427 -2.68 2.18 -10.82
N TYR A 428 -2.41 2.72 -9.64
CA TYR A 428 -2.38 1.94 -8.41
C TYR A 428 -3.36 2.49 -7.39
N MET A 429 -3.94 1.63 -6.56
CA MET A 429 -4.94 2.01 -5.56
C MET A 429 -4.36 1.93 -4.16
N TRP A 430 -4.54 3.01 -3.40
CA TRP A 430 -4.19 3.07 -1.98
C TRP A 430 -5.47 3.21 -1.13
N ALA A 431 -5.95 2.15 -0.49
CA ALA A 431 -5.53 0.75 -0.63
C ALA A 431 -6.76 -0.15 -0.86
N LEU A 432 -6.53 -1.38 -1.35
CA LEU A 432 -7.62 -2.33 -1.63
C LEU A 432 -8.52 -2.58 -0.42
N GLY A 433 -7.94 -2.60 0.78
CA GLY A 433 -8.65 -2.82 2.03
C GLY A 433 -9.60 -1.68 2.42
N ALA A 434 -9.48 -0.52 1.79
CA ALA A 434 -10.29 0.66 2.09
C ALA A 434 -11.63 0.72 1.33
N ASP A 435 -11.77 -0.07 0.26
CA ASP A 435 -13.01 -0.19 -0.51
C ASP A 435 -14.11 -0.97 0.25
N ASP A 436 -15.35 -0.81 -0.19
CA ASP A 436 -16.54 -1.44 0.41
C ASP A 436 -16.70 -2.93 0.04
N ASP A 437 -17.75 -3.57 0.53
CA ASP A 437 -17.96 -5.01 0.36
C ASP A 437 -18.29 -5.38 -1.11
N GLU A 438 -18.86 -4.42 -1.82
CA GLU A 438 -19.35 -4.43 -3.18
C GLU A 438 -18.21 -4.18 -4.18
N ASN A 439 -17.08 -3.65 -3.68
CA ASN A 439 -15.91 -3.21 -4.43
C ASN A 439 -16.23 -2.04 -5.36
N THR A 440 -17.03 -1.08 -4.90
CA THR A 440 -17.56 0.02 -5.71
C THR A 440 -16.45 0.75 -6.46
N LEU A 441 -15.39 1.16 -5.77
CA LEU A 441 -14.30 1.92 -6.40
C LEU A 441 -13.42 1.02 -7.29
N LEU A 442 -13.12 -0.20 -6.85
CA LEU A 442 -12.36 -1.15 -7.65
C LEU A 442 -13.11 -1.59 -8.92
N ASN A 443 -14.44 -1.77 -8.86
CA ASN A 443 -15.27 -2.08 -10.03
C ASN A 443 -15.05 -1.00 -11.10
N LEU A 444 -15.19 0.27 -10.72
CA LEU A 444 -15.03 1.40 -11.62
C LEU A 444 -13.65 1.42 -12.28
N VAL A 445 -12.59 1.33 -11.47
CA VAL A 445 -11.20 1.30 -11.97
C VAL A 445 -11.02 0.13 -12.95
N SER A 446 -11.49 -1.06 -12.58
CA SER A 446 -11.29 -2.27 -13.39
C SER A 446 -12.10 -2.34 -14.67
N SER A 447 -13.23 -1.62 -14.72
CA SER A 447 -14.09 -1.51 -15.90
C SER A 447 -13.65 -0.43 -16.88
N THR A 448 -12.66 0.38 -16.51
CA THR A 448 -12.14 1.42 -17.42
C THR A 448 -11.29 0.76 -18.51
N GLU A 449 -11.57 1.10 -19.77
CA GLU A 449 -10.82 0.64 -20.94
C GLU A 449 -9.48 1.39 -21.07
N LEU A 450 -8.55 1.13 -20.14
CA LEU A 450 -7.21 1.76 -20.12
C LEU A 450 -6.42 1.59 -21.43
N CYS A 451 -6.76 0.58 -22.24
CA CYS A 451 -6.13 0.32 -23.53
C CYS A 451 -6.51 1.35 -24.61
N GLU A 452 -7.62 2.09 -24.47
CA GLU A 452 -8.02 3.13 -25.42
C GLU A 452 -7.05 4.31 -25.46
N GLY A 453 -6.28 4.50 -24.38
CA GLY A 453 -5.24 5.54 -24.30
C GLY A 453 -4.05 5.29 -25.22
N GLY A 454 -3.96 4.09 -25.81
CA GLY A 454 -2.84 3.65 -26.62
C GLY A 454 -1.85 2.77 -25.85
N SER A 455 -0.71 2.50 -26.50
CA SER A 455 0.35 1.66 -25.95
C SER A 455 1.71 2.33 -26.15
N GLY A 456 2.69 1.93 -25.35
CA GLY A 456 4.05 2.49 -25.43
C GLY A 456 4.12 3.93 -24.95
N ASP A 457 5.11 4.66 -25.45
CA ASP A 457 5.55 5.94 -24.88
C ASP A 457 5.01 7.18 -25.60
N THR A 458 3.90 7.04 -26.36
CA THR A 458 3.24 8.18 -27.00
C THR A 458 2.74 9.19 -25.97
N ILE A 459 3.04 10.47 -26.19
CA ILE A 459 2.58 11.58 -25.35
C ILE A 459 1.48 12.33 -26.10
N ASN A 460 0.29 12.41 -25.51
CA ASN A 460 -0.92 12.96 -26.16
C ASN A 460 -1.10 14.46 -25.94
N PHE A 461 -0.10 15.15 -25.41
CA PHE A 461 -0.12 16.58 -25.13
C PHE A 461 1.27 17.20 -25.31
N ILE A 462 1.32 18.52 -25.46
CA ILE A 462 2.58 19.25 -25.62
C ILE A 462 3.24 19.42 -24.25
N CYS A 463 4.54 19.17 -24.21
CA CYS A 463 5.41 19.40 -23.06
C CYS A 463 5.91 20.84 -23.05
N ASP A 464 5.06 21.77 -22.63
CA ASP A 464 5.42 23.19 -22.45
C ASP A 464 5.79 23.41 -20.97
N PHE A 465 7.09 23.41 -20.67
CA PHE A 465 7.63 23.68 -19.33
C PHE A 465 8.77 24.71 -19.38
#